data_AF-A0A3B4XQ54-F1
#
_entry.id   AF-A0A3B4XQ54-F1
#
_cell.length_a   1.000
_cell.length_b   1.000
_cell.length_c   1.000
_cell.angle_alpha   90.00
_cell.angle_beta   90.00
_cell.angle_gamma   90.00
#
_symmetry.space_group_name_H-M   'P 1'
#
loop_
_entity.id
_entity.type
_entity.pdbx_description
1 polymer ?
#
loop_
_entity_poly.entity_id
_entity_poly.type
_entity_poly.pdbx_seq_one_letter_code
_entity_poly.pdbx_strand_id
1 'polypeptide(L)'
;MASLLTDPLFEISGRGPPPNKNFYHFTVTKSDVIWRWWKISLRTVDRYSKPGELRESHQDFLDDTLLQSEVSMVFGRRILLYTKALCQGHYDYLEHLSDSLLLRIINYLELEDVGQLGRTSRRFRQLCGSEEFWEQAVRRRCNTVSVEVASLALEVGWRSIFFTSKLHLQKLISRRSLEFLMPTTCEQHPYSVGQLFAPPSLVADKHHSDLRLCTL
;
A
#
# COMPACT_ATOMS: atom_id res chain seq x y z
N MET A 1 -1.27 16.07 -17.97
CA MET A 1 -1.32 15.16 -16.79
C MET A 1 -2.74 14.92 -16.26
N ALA A 2 -3.79 15.52 -16.83
CA ALA A 2 -5.20 15.39 -16.39
C ALA A 2 -5.88 14.03 -16.67
N SER A 3 -5.19 13.09 -17.33
CA SER A 3 -5.71 11.77 -17.69
C SER A 3 -5.71 10.75 -16.53
N LEU A 4 -4.97 11.03 -15.45
CA LEU A 4 -4.86 10.13 -14.31
C LEU A 4 -5.96 10.33 -13.25
N LEU A 5 -6.64 11.48 -13.29
CA LEU A 5 -7.67 11.80 -12.32
C LEU A 5 -9.01 11.20 -12.76
N THR A 6 -9.68 10.49 -11.87
CA THR A 6 -11.06 10.03 -12.06
C THR A 6 -12.01 11.21 -11.88
N ASP A 7 -13.18 11.18 -12.52
CA ASP A 7 -14.26 12.14 -12.27
C ASP A 7 -15.45 11.38 -11.67
N PRO A 8 -16.03 11.81 -10.54
CA PRO A 8 -15.72 13.00 -9.74
C PRO A 8 -14.40 12.89 -8.95
N LEU A 9 -13.76 14.03 -8.69
CA LEU A 9 -12.54 14.14 -7.87
C LEU A 9 -12.83 13.93 -6.39
N PHE A 10 -14.00 14.40 -5.95
CA PHE A 10 -14.45 14.28 -4.57
C PHE A 10 -15.98 14.27 -4.53
N GLU A 11 -16.54 13.45 -3.66
CA GLU A 11 -17.99 13.31 -3.48
C GLU A 11 -18.30 13.05 -2.01
N ILE A 12 -19.26 13.79 -1.47
CA ILE A 12 -19.74 13.62 -0.10
C ILE A 12 -21.22 13.94 0.00
N SER A 13 -21.91 13.26 0.92
CA SER A 13 -23.32 13.54 1.22
C SER A 13 -23.56 13.58 2.73
N GLY A 14 -24.54 14.37 3.15
CA GLY A 14 -24.75 14.68 4.54
C GLY A 14 -26.08 15.36 4.82
N ARG A 15 -26.43 15.50 6.09
CA ARG A 15 -27.59 16.27 6.53
C ARG A 15 -27.13 17.57 7.15
N GLY A 16 -27.88 18.64 6.92
CA GLY A 16 -27.62 19.92 7.58
C GLY A 16 -27.69 19.80 9.11
N PRO A 17 -26.99 20.68 9.84
CA PRO A 17 -27.10 20.74 11.29
C PRO A 17 -28.48 21.27 11.70
N PRO A 18 -29.00 20.86 12.89
CA PRO A 18 -30.24 21.40 13.42
C PRO A 18 -30.22 22.94 13.47
N PRO A 19 -31.32 23.63 13.11
CA PRO A 19 -32.68 23.10 12.87
C PRO A 19 -32.92 22.58 11.44
N ASN A 20 -31.97 22.77 10.53
CA ASN A 20 -32.10 22.37 9.14
C ASN A 20 -31.99 20.83 9.03
N LYS A 21 -32.97 20.20 8.38
CA LYS A 21 -33.01 18.74 8.17
C LYS A 21 -32.78 18.36 6.71
N ASN A 22 -32.47 19.33 5.85
CA ASN A 22 -32.26 19.10 4.44
C ASN A 22 -31.08 18.16 4.24
N PHE A 23 -31.16 17.38 3.18
CA PHE A 23 -30.08 16.52 2.73
C PHE A 23 -29.28 17.25 1.66
N TYR A 24 -27.97 17.14 1.74
CA TYR A 24 -27.03 17.80 0.87
C TYR A 24 -26.12 16.77 0.22
N HIS A 25 -25.80 17.03 -1.04
CA HIS A 25 -24.87 16.25 -1.82
C HIS A 25 -23.92 17.22 -2.50
N PHE A 26 -22.63 16.97 -2.31
CA PHE A 26 -21.57 17.85 -2.78
C PHE A 26 -20.58 17.06 -3.59
N THR A 27 -20.32 17.53 -4.81
CA THR A 27 -19.45 16.86 -5.76
C THR A 27 -18.49 17.89 -6.36
N VAL A 28 -17.21 17.54 -6.42
CA VAL A 28 -16.19 18.33 -7.10
C VAL A 28 -15.76 17.53 -8.32
N THR A 29 -16.01 18.06 -9.51
CA THR A 29 -15.53 17.50 -10.77
C THR A 29 -14.25 18.18 -11.20
N LYS A 30 -13.68 17.75 -12.32
CA LYS A 30 -12.47 18.35 -12.88
C LYS A 30 -12.61 19.83 -13.26
N SER A 31 -13.82 20.30 -13.55
CA SER A 31 -14.09 21.66 -14.01
C SER A 31 -14.98 22.45 -13.06
N ASP A 32 -15.87 21.76 -12.35
CA ASP A 32 -16.98 22.39 -11.66
C ASP A 32 -17.15 21.87 -10.24
N VAL A 33 -17.78 22.69 -9.42
CA VAL A 33 -18.29 22.34 -8.11
C VAL A 33 -19.82 22.26 -8.20
N ILE A 34 -20.39 21.14 -7.76
CA ILE A 34 -21.81 20.88 -7.81
C ILE A 34 -22.33 20.73 -6.39
N TRP A 35 -23.24 21.61 -6.00
CA TRP A 35 -23.96 21.61 -4.74
C TRP A 35 -25.43 21.29 -4.96
N ARG A 36 -25.90 20.16 -4.43
CA ARG A 36 -27.29 19.72 -4.54
C ARG A 36 -27.92 19.62 -3.16
N TRP A 37 -29.20 19.97 -3.07
CA TRP A 37 -29.95 19.85 -1.83
C TRP A 37 -31.38 19.36 -2.03
N TRP A 38 -31.85 18.59 -1.06
CA TRP A 38 -33.21 18.07 -0.98
C TRP A 38 -33.85 18.61 0.29
N LYS A 39 -34.98 19.29 0.12
CA LYS A 39 -35.75 19.77 1.25
C LYS A 39 -36.47 18.59 1.92
N ILE A 40 -36.13 18.31 3.18
CA ILE A 40 -36.80 17.25 3.96
C ILE A 40 -37.82 17.92 4.87
N SER A 41 -39.10 17.74 4.55
CA SER A 41 -40.22 18.32 5.28
C SER A 41 -41.37 17.32 5.39
N LEU A 42 -42.05 17.31 6.54
CA LEU A 42 -43.26 16.51 6.75
C LEU A 42 -44.51 17.16 6.12
N ARG A 43 -44.39 18.41 5.67
CA ARG A 43 -45.51 19.17 5.10
C ARG A 43 -45.84 18.65 3.71
N THR A 44 -47.12 18.37 3.46
CA THR A 44 -47.60 17.84 2.16
C THR A 44 -47.28 18.77 0.99
N VAL A 45 -47.24 20.10 1.22
CA VAL A 45 -46.89 21.11 0.20
C VAL A 45 -45.46 20.91 -0.32
N ASP A 46 -44.55 20.46 0.54
CA ASP A 46 -43.14 20.26 0.17
C ASP A 46 -42.89 18.89 -0.47
N ARG A 47 -43.88 17.98 -0.49
CA ARG A 47 -43.75 16.58 -0.97
C ARG A 47 -43.34 16.48 -2.43
N TYR A 48 -43.64 17.49 -3.25
CA TYR A 48 -43.29 17.55 -4.67
C TYR A 48 -42.15 18.53 -4.97
N SER A 49 -41.46 19.01 -3.94
CA SER A 49 -40.31 19.90 -4.12
C SER A 49 -39.20 19.16 -4.85
N LYS A 50 -38.81 19.68 -6.02
CA LYS A 50 -37.66 19.15 -6.74
C LYS A 50 -36.37 19.50 -6.01
N PRO A 51 -35.33 18.68 -6.13
CA PRO A 51 -34.02 19.00 -5.60
C PRO A 51 -33.49 20.28 -6.26
N GLY A 52 -32.82 21.11 -5.47
CA GLY A 52 -32.06 22.24 -6.00
C GLY A 52 -30.66 21.80 -6.40
N GLU A 53 -30.12 22.43 -7.43
CA GLU A 53 -28.75 22.27 -7.87
C GLU A 53 -28.15 23.65 -8.13
N LEU A 54 -26.95 23.87 -7.59
CA LEU A 54 -26.07 24.98 -7.91
C LEU A 54 -24.80 24.37 -8.48
N ARG A 55 -24.40 24.83 -9.66
CA ARG A 55 -23.17 24.40 -10.33
C ARG A 55 -22.35 25.64 -10.64
N GLU A 56 -21.11 25.63 -10.17
CA GLU A 56 -20.18 26.75 -10.28
C GLU A 56 -18.85 26.26 -10.82
N SER A 57 -18.10 27.14 -11.49
CA SER A 57 -16.72 26.83 -11.84
C SER A 57 -15.84 26.83 -10.58
N HIS A 58 -14.63 26.26 -10.69
CA HIS A 58 -13.67 26.30 -9.57
C HIS A 58 -13.34 27.74 -9.12
N GLN A 59 -13.30 28.71 -10.04
CA GLN A 59 -13.01 30.10 -9.68
C GLN A 59 -14.19 30.76 -8.97
N ASP A 60 -15.41 30.57 -9.51
CA ASP A 60 -16.62 31.12 -8.89
C ASP A 60 -16.80 30.58 -7.47
N PHE A 61 -16.56 29.29 -7.25
CA PHE A 61 -16.61 28.69 -5.92
C PHE A 61 -15.57 29.29 -4.96
N LEU A 62 -14.37 29.65 -5.44
CA LEU A 62 -13.32 30.26 -4.61
C LEU A 62 -13.70 31.68 -4.16
N ASP A 63 -14.51 32.39 -4.95
CA ASP A 63 -15.01 33.73 -4.66
C ASP A 63 -16.34 33.70 -3.87
N ASP A 64 -17.15 32.64 -3.99
CA ASP A 64 -18.43 32.51 -3.27
C ASP A 64 -18.25 32.15 -1.79
N THR A 65 -18.14 33.18 -0.96
CA THR A 65 -18.09 33.04 0.50
C THR A 65 -19.35 32.41 1.11
N LEU A 66 -20.52 32.55 0.48
CA LEU A 66 -21.78 32.00 0.99
C LEU A 66 -21.79 30.49 0.83
N LEU A 67 -21.53 29.99 -0.38
CA LEU A 67 -21.47 28.56 -0.63
C LEU A 67 -20.37 27.89 0.21
N GLN A 68 -19.21 28.53 0.35
CA GLN A 68 -18.15 28.03 1.23
C GLN A 68 -18.59 27.92 2.69
N SER A 69 -19.34 28.91 3.19
CA SER A 69 -19.90 28.88 4.54
C SER A 69 -20.86 27.71 4.72
N GLU A 70 -21.74 27.48 3.75
CA GLU A 70 -22.67 26.33 3.75
C GLU A 70 -21.93 24.99 3.73
N VAL A 71 -20.92 24.81 2.86
CA VAL A 71 -20.08 23.59 2.84
C VAL A 71 -19.41 23.38 4.19
N SER A 72 -18.83 24.42 4.79
CA SER A 72 -18.19 24.32 6.10
C SER A 72 -19.19 24.03 7.22
N MET A 73 -20.42 24.52 7.12
CA MET A 73 -21.48 24.28 8.10
C MET A 73 -21.96 22.83 8.04
N VAL A 74 -22.17 22.29 6.84
CA VAL A 74 -22.72 20.94 6.64
C VAL A 74 -21.66 19.85 6.79
N PHE A 75 -20.49 20.04 6.18
CA PHE A 75 -19.43 19.01 6.08
C PHE A 75 -18.21 19.30 6.96
N GLY A 76 -18.14 20.50 7.55
CA GLY A 76 -17.04 20.92 8.41
C GLY A 76 -15.90 21.60 7.67
N ARG A 77 -15.09 22.33 8.44
CA ARG A 77 -13.98 23.16 7.92
C ARG A 77 -12.91 22.36 7.17
N ARG A 78 -12.67 21.09 7.56
CA ARG A 78 -11.66 20.24 6.90
C ARG A 78 -12.03 19.95 5.45
N ILE A 79 -13.31 19.65 5.19
CA ILE A 79 -13.80 19.39 3.85
C ILE A 79 -13.74 20.66 3.01
N LEU A 80 -14.15 21.81 3.56
CA LEU A 80 -14.01 23.09 2.86
C LEU A 80 -12.55 23.36 2.43
N LEU A 81 -11.59 23.21 3.34
CA LEU A 81 -10.18 23.44 3.03
C LEU A 81 -9.67 22.48 1.95
N TYR A 82 -10.06 21.21 2.04
CA TYR A 82 -9.72 20.21 1.03
C TYR A 82 -10.28 20.58 -0.34
N THR A 83 -11.56 20.96 -0.41
CA THR A 83 -12.18 21.35 -1.67
C THR A 83 -11.59 22.62 -2.27
N LYS A 84 -11.21 23.61 -1.45
CA LYS A 84 -10.48 24.78 -1.93
C LYS A 84 -9.14 24.40 -2.56
N ALA A 85 -8.40 23.47 -1.93
CA ALA A 85 -7.15 22.98 -2.48
C ALA A 85 -7.37 22.31 -3.85
N LEU A 86 -8.42 21.49 -3.99
CA LEU A 86 -8.82 20.88 -5.27
C LEU A 86 -9.16 21.93 -6.34
N CYS A 87 -9.93 22.97 -5.99
CA CYS A 87 -10.31 24.05 -6.92
C CYS A 87 -9.10 24.90 -7.35
N GLN A 88 -8.06 24.96 -6.51
CA GLN A 88 -6.78 25.61 -6.82
C GLN A 88 -5.82 24.72 -7.63
N GLY A 89 -6.23 23.49 -7.96
CA GLY A 89 -5.42 22.54 -8.72
C GLY A 89 -4.47 21.67 -7.90
N HIS A 90 -4.59 21.67 -6.58
CA HIS A 90 -3.80 20.80 -5.69
C HIS A 90 -4.48 19.44 -5.59
N TYR A 91 -4.08 18.51 -6.45
CA TYR A 91 -4.61 17.15 -6.49
C TYR A 91 -3.64 16.13 -5.91
N ASP A 92 -4.18 15.14 -5.19
CA ASP A 92 -3.42 14.01 -4.66
C ASP A 92 -3.17 12.96 -5.76
N TYR A 93 -2.30 13.30 -6.71
CA TYR A 93 -1.96 12.40 -7.83
C TYR A 93 -1.39 11.06 -7.38
N LEU A 94 -0.67 11.06 -6.26
CA LEU A 94 -0.02 9.88 -5.71
C LEU A 94 -1.06 8.81 -5.31
N GLU A 95 -2.21 9.21 -4.76
CA GLU A 95 -3.28 8.28 -4.38
C GLU A 95 -4.05 7.72 -5.57
N HIS A 96 -3.84 8.24 -6.78
CA HIS A 96 -4.54 7.76 -7.99
C HIS A 96 -3.69 6.82 -8.85
N LEU A 97 -2.38 6.73 -8.58
CA LEU A 97 -1.49 5.83 -9.31
C LEU A 97 -1.79 4.36 -8.97
N SER A 98 -1.52 3.44 -9.91
CA SER A 98 -1.62 2.00 -9.65
C SER A 98 -0.56 1.54 -8.65
N ASP A 99 -0.86 0.50 -7.89
CA ASP A 99 0.06 -0.05 -6.88
C ASP A 99 1.40 -0.44 -7.50
N SER A 100 1.42 -0.97 -8.72
CA SER A 100 2.65 -1.31 -9.46
C SER A 100 3.56 -0.11 -9.72
N LEU A 101 3.00 1.05 -10.08
CA LEU A 101 3.75 2.28 -10.31
C LEU A 101 4.22 2.88 -8.99
N LEU A 102 3.36 2.85 -7.96
CA LEU A 102 3.71 3.30 -6.63
C LEU A 102 4.86 2.48 -6.05
N LEU A 103 4.80 1.15 -6.12
CA LEU A 103 5.90 0.28 -5.70
C LEU A 103 7.20 0.62 -6.42
N ARG A 104 7.15 0.89 -7.73
CA ARG A 104 8.32 1.32 -8.50
C ARG A 104 8.88 2.65 -8.00
N ILE A 105 8.04 3.63 -7.69
CA ILE A 105 8.45 4.93 -7.14
C ILE A 105 9.07 4.75 -5.74
N ILE A 106 8.37 4.02 -4.86
CA ILE A 106 8.79 3.77 -3.48
C ILE A 106 10.14 3.04 -3.44
N ASN A 107 10.39 2.14 -4.37
CA ASN A 107 11.64 1.39 -4.45
C ASN A 107 12.88 2.29 -4.75
N TYR A 108 12.68 3.51 -5.25
CA TYR A 108 13.77 4.50 -5.42
C TYR A 108 14.01 5.37 -4.18
N LEU A 109 13.12 5.32 -3.19
CA LEU A 109 13.28 6.07 -1.94
C LEU A 109 14.24 5.35 -0.98
N GLU A 110 14.84 6.13 -0.08
CA GLU A 110 15.62 5.58 1.02
C GLU A 110 14.69 4.94 2.07
N LEU A 111 15.21 3.99 2.86
CA LEU A 111 14.39 3.27 3.85
C LEU A 111 13.78 4.20 4.90
N GLU A 112 14.47 5.28 5.25
CA GLU A 112 13.98 6.29 6.20
C GLU A 112 12.72 6.98 5.64
N ASP A 113 12.78 7.41 4.39
CA ASP A 113 11.66 8.03 3.67
C ASP A 113 10.51 7.06 3.46
N VAL A 114 10.79 5.79 3.16
CA VAL A 114 9.76 4.73 3.09
C VAL A 114 9.02 4.59 4.42
N GLY A 115 9.75 4.66 5.54
CA GLY A 115 9.18 4.65 6.88
C GLY A 115 8.27 5.85 7.12
N GLN A 116 8.67 7.05 6.70
CA GLN A 116 7.83 8.26 6.82
C GLN A 116 6.61 8.21 5.89
N LEU A 117 6.79 7.74 4.66
CA LEU A 117 5.71 7.59 3.68
C LEU A 117 4.64 6.61 4.18
N GLY A 118 5.03 5.52 4.84
CA GLY A 118 4.09 4.59 5.48
C GLY A 118 3.28 5.18 6.64
N ARG A 119 3.59 6.41 7.09
CA ARG A 119 2.84 7.12 8.13
C ARG A 119 1.83 8.12 7.58
N THR A 120 1.88 8.45 6.28
CA THR A 120 1.00 9.46 5.67
C THR A 120 -0.40 8.90 5.39
N SER A 121 -0.49 7.70 4.79
CA SER A 121 -1.75 7.06 4.42
C SER A 121 -1.76 5.57 4.76
N ARG A 122 -2.96 5.02 4.99
CA ARG A 122 -3.15 3.58 5.22
C ARG A 122 -2.72 2.76 4.01
N ARG A 123 -2.95 3.27 2.80
CA ARG A 123 -2.55 2.60 1.56
C ARG A 123 -1.02 2.54 1.43
N PHE A 124 -0.32 3.65 1.68
CA PHE A 124 1.15 3.64 1.70
C PHE A 124 1.71 2.75 2.79
N ARG A 125 1.08 2.69 3.96
CA ARG A 125 1.47 1.73 5.00
C ARG A 125 1.41 0.29 4.52
N GLN A 126 0.36 -0.09 3.79
CA GLN A 126 0.23 -1.44 3.23
C GLN A 126 1.25 -1.69 2.13
N LEU A 127 1.45 -0.75 1.20
CA LEU A 127 2.43 -0.88 0.12
C LEU A 127 3.87 -0.94 0.62
N CYS A 128 4.27 -0.07 1.54
CA CYS A 128 5.62 -0.09 2.14
C CYS A 128 5.83 -1.33 3.04
N GLY A 129 4.75 -1.96 3.48
CA GLY A 129 4.77 -3.19 4.25
C GLY A 129 4.65 -4.47 3.42
N SER A 130 4.47 -4.39 2.10
CA SER A 130 4.20 -5.55 1.26
C SER A 130 5.44 -6.40 1.04
N GLU A 131 5.25 -7.71 0.94
CA GLU A 131 6.32 -8.66 0.63
C GLU A 131 6.95 -8.37 -0.74
N GLU A 132 6.16 -7.90 -1.71
CA GLU A 132 6.65 -7.50 -3.03
C GLU A 132 7.64 -6.33 -2.95
N PHE A 133 7.38 -5.34 -2.09
CA PHE A 133 8.31 -4.22 -1.88
C PHE A 133 9.63 -4.73 -1.30
N TRP A 134 9.57 -5.54 -0.24
CA TRP A 134 10.77 -6.03 0.43
C TRP A 134 11.57 -7.00 -0.45
N GLU A 135 10.90 -7.84 -1.25
CA GLU A 135 11.54 -8.68 -2.25
C GLU A 135 12.33 -7.85 -3.27
N GLN A 136 11.73 -6.78 -3.80
CA GLN A 136 12.40 -5.89 -4.74
C GLN A 136 13.56 -5.13 -4.07
N ALA A 137 13.39 -4.69 -2.82
CA ALA A 137 14.43 -4.01 -2.05
C ALA A 137 15.64 -4.93 -1.80
N VAL A 138 15.39 -6.20 -1.45
CA VAL A 138 16.45 -7.22 -1.32
C VAL A 138 17.13 -7.45 -2.67
N ARG A 139 16.38 -7.68 -3.76
CA ARG A 139 16.97 -7.91 -5.09
C ARG A 139 17.78 -6.73 -5.63
N ARG A 140 17.42 -5.49 -5.30
CA ARG A 140 18.20 -4.31 -5.71
C ARG A 140 19.53 -4.21 -4.97
N ARG A 141 19.55 -4.54 -3.68
CA ARG A 141 20.78 -4.53 -2.87
C ARG A 141 21.60 -5.80 -3.09
N CYS A 142 20.94 -6.89 -3.45
CA CYS A 142 21.52 -8.19 -3.70
C CYS A 142 21.46 -8.57 -5.17
N ASN A 143 22.57 -8.36 -5.89
CA ASN A 143 22.68 -8.68 -7.32
C ASN A 143 22.28 -10.14 -7.65
N THR A 144 22.43 -11.07 -6.70
CA THR A 144 22.01 -12.47 -6.81
C THR A 144 21.33 -12.96 -5.54
N VAL A 145 20.04 -13.26 -5.62
CA VAL A 145 19.29 -13.92 -4.53
C VAL A 145 19.34 -15.43 -4.78
N SER A 146 20.00 -16.18 -3.89
CA SER A 146 20.04 -17.65 -3.96
C SER A 146 18.64 -18.26 -3.81
N VAL A 147 18.41 -19.40 -4.45
CA VAL A 147 17.15 -20.18 -4.36
C VAL A 147 16.80 -20.51 -2.90
N GLU A 148 17.81 -20.75 -2.06
CA GLU A 148 17.62 -21.02 -0.63
C GLU A 148 17.13 -19.79 0.15
N VAL A 149 17.59 -18.59 -0.23
CA VAL A 149 17.15 -17.33 0.40
C VAL A 149 15.72 -17.01 -0.04
N ALA A 150 15.40 -17.25 -1.32
CA ALA A 150 14.04 -17.08 -1.82
C ALA A 150 13.06 -18.08 -1.18
N SER A 151 13.45 -19.34 -1.01
CA SER A 151 12.61 -20.34 -0.35
C SER A 151 12.45 -20.07 1.14
N LEU A 152 13.45 -19.49 1.81
CA LEU A 152 13.33 -19.01 3.19
C LEU A 152 12.42 -17.78 3.29
N ALA A 153 12.46 -16.91 2.28
CA ALA A 153 11.64 -15.71 2.24
C ALA A 153 10.15 -16.02 2.17
N LEU A 154 9.78 -17.07 1.46
CA LEU A 154 8.40 -17.54 1.39
C LEU A 154 7.87 -18.03 2.74
N GLU A 155 8.74 -18.52 3.63
CA GLU A 155 8.35 -19.04 4.94
C GLU A 155 8.38 -17.97 6.03
N VAL A 156 9.37 -17.07 6.00
CA VAL A 156 9.65 -16.11 7.08
C VAL A 156 9.29 -14.66 6.71
N GLY A 157 9.12 -14.38 5.42
CA GLY A 157 8.90 -13.06 4.85
C GLY A 157 10.19 -12.36 4.42
N TRP A 158 10.16 -11.72 3.26
CA TRP A 158 11.21 -10.88 2.70
C TRP A 158 11.59 -9.73 3.62
N ARG A 159 10.61 -9.15 4.32
CA ARG A 159 10.89 -8.10 5.30
C ARG A 159 11.79 -8.61 6.42
N SER A 160 11.52 -9.81 6.94
CA SER A 160 12.31 -10.40 8.01
C SER A 160 13.74 -10.68 7.52
N ILE A 161 13.88 -11.23 6.31
CA ILE A 161 15.18 -11.47 5.69
C ILE A 161 15.98 -10.19 5.51
N PHE A 162 15.32 -9.09 5.11
CA PHE A 162 15.97 -7.80 4.95
C PHE A 162 16.63 -7.29 6.23
N PHE A 163 15.96 -7.44 7.38
CA PHE A 163 16.48 -6.99 8.68
C PHE A 163 17.35 -8.03 9.40
N THR A 164 17.44 -9.26 8.88
CA THR A 164 18.20 -10.33 9.54
C THR A 164 19.69 -10.21 9.23
N SER A 165 20.52 -10.19 10.27
CA SER A 165 21.99 -10.22 10.15
C SER A 165 22.49 -11.43 9.35
N LYS A 166 23.56 -11.27 8.59
CA LYS A 166 24.18 -12.31 7.74
C LYS A 166 24.42 -13.63 8.48
N LEU A 167 24.92 -13.56 9.72
CA LEU A 167 25.19 -14.75 10.54
C LEU A 167 23.90 -15.46 10.97
N HIS A 168 22.83 -14.70 11.22
CA HIS A 168 21.53 -15.26 11.57
C HIS A 168 20.85 -15.89 10.36
N LEU A 169 20.93 -15.27 9.18
CA LEU A 169 20.46 -15.87 7.92
C LEU A 169 21.18 -17.18 7.62
N GLN A 170 22.51 -17.20 7.73
CA GLN A 170 23.30 -18.42 7.53
C GLN A 170 22.91 -19.53 8.52
N LYS A 171 22.75 -19.22 9.81
CA LYS A 171 22.27 -20.20 10.80
C LYS A 171 20.88 -20.76 10.47
N LEU A 172 19.95 -19.91 10.01
CA LEU A 172 18.60 -20.34 9.62
C LEU A 172 18.64 -21.27 8.41
N ILE A 173 19.42 -20.93 7.39
CA ILE A 173 19.63 -21.77 6.20
C ILE A 173 20.29 -23.09 6.60
N SER A 174 21.37 -23.06 7.40
CA SER A 174 22.07 -24.26 7.85
C SER A 174 21.19 -25.19 8.70
N ARG A 175 20.33 -24.65 9.57
CA ARG A 175 19.35 -25.44 10.33
C ARG A 175 18.37 -26.14 9.40
N ARG A 176 17.81 -25.41 8.44
CA ARG A 176 16.85 -25.96 7.47
C ARG A 176 17.48 -27.02 6.57
N SER A 177 18.71 -26.83 6.11
CA SER A 177 19.43 -27.86 5.34
C SER A 177 19.68 -29.12 6.17
N LEU A 178 19.89 -28.98 7.48
CA LEU A 178 20.05 -30.11 8.41
C LEU A 178 18.73 -30.85 8.65
N GLU A 179 17.61 -30.14 8.72
CA GLU A 179 16.28 -30.74 8.82
C GLU A 179 15.87 -31.48 7.53
N PHE A 180 16.23 -30.96 6.35
CA PHE A 180 16.00 -31.66 5.06
C PHE A 180 16.93 -32.87 4.86
N LEU A 181 18.11 -32.89 5.47
CA LEU A 181 19.06 -34.02 5.44
C LEU A 181 18.74 -35.11 6.47
N MET A 182 17.70 -34.94 7.28
CA MET A 182 17.17 -35.99 8.16
C MET A 182 15.89 -36.56 7.53
N PRO A 183 15.97 -37.50 6.57
CA PRO A 183 14.79 -38.26 6.20
C PRO A 183 14.33 -38.98 7.47
N THR A 184 13.05 -38.86 7.81
CA THR A 184 12.42 -39.65 8.86
C THR A 184 12.52 -41.13 8.48
N THR A 185 13.63 -41.79 8.80
CA THR A 185 13.72 -43.24 8.80
C THR A 185 13.12 -43.73 10.11
N CYS A 186 11.82 -43.99 10.08
CA CYS A 186 11.20 -44.91 11.03
C CYS A 186 10.55 -46.04 10.23
N GLU A 187 11.38 -46.92 9.67
CA GLU A 187 11.02 -48.26 9.24
C GLU A 187 12.07 -49.18 9.86
N GLN A 188 11.64 -49.91 10.90
CA GLN A 188 12.47 -50.91 11.58
C GLN A 188 12.47 -52.21 10.75
N HIS A 189 13.61 -52.53 10.14
CA HIS A 189 13.93 -53.86 9.59
C HIS A 189 14.45 -54.81 10.70
N PRO A 190 14.53 -56.15 10.47
CA PRO A 190 15.88 -56.70 10.25
C PRO A 190 15.97 -57.96 9.34
N TYR A 191 17.22 -58.45 9.21
CA TYR A 191 17.78 -59.61 8.50
C TYR A 191 18.35 -59.31 7.09
N SER A 192 19.61 -59.55 6.72
CA SER A 192 20.84 -60.00 7.40
C SER A 192 22.04 -59.76 6.47
N VAL A 193 23.16 -59.35 7.08
CA VAL A 193 24.59 -59.68 6.83
C VAL A 193 25.08 -59.90 5.38
N GLY A 194 26.11 -59.12 4.99
CA GLY A 194 27.20 -59.64 4.17
C GLY A 194 28.01 -58.60 3.38
N GLN A 195 29.23 -58.29 3.87
CA GLN A 195 30.50 -58.07 3.11
C GLN A 195 30.53 -56.96 2.01
N LEU A 196 31.60 -56.20 1.69
CA LEU A 196 33.04 -56.23 1.94
C LEU A 196 33.63 -54.88 1.41
N PHE A 197 34.87 -54.56 1.79
CA PHE A 197 35.83 -53.62 1.17
C PHE A 197 35.88 -52.13 1.57
N ALA A 198 37.13 -51.65 1.56
CA ALA A 198 37.72 -50.49 2.21
C ALA A 198 37.86 -49.26 1.24
N PRO A 199 38.36 -48.09 1.70
CA PRO A 199 38.38 -46.79 1.00
C PRO A 199 39.55 -46.72 -0.03
N PRO A 200 39.77 -45.70 -0.91
CA PRO A 200 39.71 -44.26 -0.59
C PRO A 200 39.44 -43.20 -1.71
N SER A 201 39.36 -41.95 -1.24
CA SER A 201 39.92 -40.72 -1.84
C SER A 201 39.08 -39.84 -2.80
N LEU A 202 39.15 -38.53 -2.49
CA LEU A 202 39.14 -37.35 -3.38
C LEU A 202 37.82 -37.11 -4.15
N VAL A 203 37.21 -35.93 -4.13
CA VAL A 203 37.77 -34.63 -4.51
C VAL A 203 36.97 -33.52 -3.83
N ALA A 204 37.69 -32.50 -3.35
CA ALA A 204 37.13 -31.22 -2.99
C ALA A 204 36.70 -30.47 -4.25
N ASP A 205 35.40 -30.20 -4.41
CA ASP A 205 34.95 -29.04 -5.19
C ASP A 205 34.41 -27.99 -4.24
N LYS A 206 35.37 -27.18 -3.81
CA LYS A 206 35.17 -25.97 -3.01
C LYS A 206 34.67 -24.89 -3.97
N HIS A 207 33.40 -24.91 -4.33
CA HIS A 207 32.75 -23.73 -4.89
C HIS A 207 32.50 -22.73 -3.75
N HIS A 208 33.58 -22.06 -3.35
CA HIS A 208 33.53 -20.86 -2.54
C HIS A 208 33.06 -19.71 -3.44
N SER A 209 31.75 -19.69 -3.70
CA SER A 209 31.10 -18.55 -4.32
C SER A 209 30.98 -17.46 -3.26
N ASP A 210 31.82 -16.44 -3.40
CA ASP A 210 31.82 -15.19 -2.63
C ASP A 210 30.41 -14.63 -2.42
N LEU A 211 29.81 -14.96 -1.27
CA LEU A 211 28.62 -14.30 -0.74
C LEU A 211 29.02 -12.95 -0.14
N ARG A 212 29.36 -12.00 -1.01
CA ARG A 212 29.38 -10.57 -0.70
C ARG A 212 27.96 -10.02 -0.81
N LEU A 213 27.17 -10.19 0.24
CA LEU A 213 25.89 -9.49 0.37
C LEU A 213 25.73 -8.88 1.76
N CYS A 214 25.41 -7.58 1.71
CA CYS A 214 24.96 -6.67 2.76
C CYS A 214 25.89 -6.49 3.97
N THR A 215 26.90 -5.64 3.81
CA THR A 215 27.42 -4.83 4.92
C THR A 215 26.66 -3.52 4.90
N LEU A 216 26.05 -3.16 6.03
CA LEU A 216 25.77 -1.76 6.36
C LEU A 216 27.10 -1.00 6.50
#